data_AF-A0A7C7P3D6-F1
#
_entry.id   AF-A0A7C7P3D6-F1
#
_cell.length_a   1.000
_cell.length_b   1.000
_cell.length_c   1.000
_cell.angle_alpha   90.00
_cell.angle_beta   90.00
_cell.angle_gamma   90.00
#
_symmetry.space_group_name_H-M   'P 1'
#
loop_
_entity.id
_entity.type
_entity.pdbx_description
1 polymer ?
#
loop_
_entity_poly.entity_id
_entity_poly.type
_entity_poly.pdbx_seq_one_letter_code
_entity_poly.pdbx_strand_id
1 'polypeptide(L)' 'MSIKLGIAPIAWSNDDMPELGGDTPIEQCLEEASLAGFTGIELGGKFPRNPGKIKFLLQKYKLSLPGGWYGSLLRER' A
#
# COMPACT_ATOMS: atom_id res chain seq x y z
N MET A 1 -15.31 -19.37 8.17
CA MET A 1 -14.36 -18.67 7.27
C MET A 1 -14.63 -17.18 7.40
N SER A 2 -13.66 -16.37 7.79
CA SER A 2 -13.80 -14.90 7.77
C SER A 2 -13.12 -14.34 6.52
N ILE A 3 -13.79 -13.41 5.84
CA ILE A 3 -13.22 -12.65 4.73
C ILE A 3 -12.20 -11.67 5.32
N LYS A 4 -11.05 -11.52 4.67
CA LYS A 4 -10.07 -10.47 4.99
C LYS A 4 -10.30 -9.30 4.06
N LEU A 5 -10.58 -8.13 4.64
CA LEU A 5 -10.76 -6.90 3.89
C LEU A 5 -9.41 -6.16 3.81
N GLY A 6 -9.06 -5.72 2.61
CA GLY A 6 -7.90 -4.88 2.34
C GLY A 6 -8.28 -3.61 1.58
N ILE A 7 -7.35 -2.65 1.53
CA ILE A 7 -7.53 -1.36 0.86
C ILE A 7 -6.34 -1.04 -0.04
N ALA A 8 -6.57 -0.27 -1.12
CA ALA A 8 -5.51 0.22 -1.97
C ALA A 8 -4.97 1.57 -1.44
N PRO A 9 -3.64 1.80 -1.43
CA PRO A 9 -3.04 3.03 -0.93
C PRO A 9 -3.36 4.26 -1.80
N ILE A 10 -3.97 4.07 -2.98
CA ILE A 10 -4.43 5.17 -3.86
C ILE A 10 -5.44 6.11 -3.19
N ALA A 11 -6.09 5.68 -2.12
CA ALA A 11 -6.95 6.55 -1.30
C ALA A 11 -6.18 7.67 -0.58
N TRP A 12 -4.85 7.53 -0.42
CA TRP A 12 -3.98 8.51 0.25
C TRP A 12 -2.98 9.19 -0.68
N SER A 13 -2.52 8.50 -1.72
CA SER A 13 -1.55 9.04 -2.68
C SER A 13 -1.69 8.39 -4.05
N ASN A 14 -1.72 9.19 -5.10
CA ASN A 14 -1.77 8.68 -6.47
C ASN A 14 -0.36 8.59 -7.07
N ASP A 15 0.01 7.41 -7.59
CA ASP A 15 1.33 7.16 -8.19
C ASP A 15 1.47 7.80 -9.59
N ASP A 16 0.35 7.96 -10.32
CA ASP A 16 0.31 8.58 -11.66
C ASP A 16 0.17 10.11 -11.58
N MET A 17 -0.42 10.62 -10.50
CA MET A 17 -0.61 12.06 -10.22
C MET A 17 -0.04 12.42 -8.84
N PRO A 18 1.28 12.63 -8.71
CA PRO A 18 1.94 12.84 -7.42
C PRO A 18 1.45 14.06 -6.63
N GLU A 19 0.87 15.07 -7.29
CA GLU A 19 0.23 16.21 -6.64
C GLU A 19 -0.97 15.82 -5.78
N LEU A 20 -1.58 14.66 -6.05
CA LEU A 20 -2.68 14.10 -5.27
C LEU A 20 -2.12 13.24 -4.13
N GLY A 21 -1.75 13.90 -3.04
CA GLY A 21 -1.32 13.23 -1.80
C GLY A 21 0.11 12.70 -1.83
N GLY A 22 0.97 13.19 -2.73
CA GLY A 22 2.37 12.79 -2.78
C GLY A 22 3.18 13.12 -1.52
N ASP A 23 2.77 14.13 -0.76
CA ASP A 23 3.42 14.48 0.51
C ASP A 23 2.92 13.62 1.68
N THR A 24 1.89 12.78 1.47
CA THR A 24 1.38 11.86 2.49
C THR A 24 2.42 10.77 2.78
N PRO A 25 2.95 10.68 4.02
CA PRO A 25 3.89 9.63 4.39
C PRO A 25 3.23 8.25 4.35
N ILE A 26 4.00 7.21 4.02
CA ILE A 26 3.48 5.83 4.01
C ILE A 26 2.97 5.42 5.40
N GLU A 27 3.61 5.90 6.46
CA GLU A 27 3.21 5.65 7.84
C GLU A 27 1.78 6.12 8.13
N GLN A 28 1.37 7.27 7.61
CA GLN A 28 0.01 7.80 7.78
C GLN A 28 -1.01 6.89 7.07
N CYS A 29 -0.74 6.52 5.82
CA CYS A 29 -1.58 5.60 5.06
C CYS A 29 -1.78 4.25 5.78
N LEU A 30 -0.69 3.68 6.32
CA LEU A 30 -0.74 2.41 7.05
C LEU A 30 -1.47 2.51 8.39
N GLU A 31 -1.25 3.61 9.11
CA GLU A 31 -1.93 3.88 10.38
C GLU A 31 -3.44 4.02 10.17
N GLU A 32 -3.85 4.87 9.23
CA GLU A 32 -5.27 5.13 8.95
C GLU A 32 -5.98 3.89 8.37
N ALA A 33 -5.32 3.09 7.52
CA ALA A 33 -5.86 1.82 7.06
C ALA A 33 -6.13 0.85 8.21
N SER A 34 -5.21 0.76 9.18
CA SER A 34 -5.35 -0.06 10.37
C SER A 34 -6.48 0.45 11.27
N LEU A 35 -6.53 1.77 11.53
CA LEU A 35 -7.58 2.42 12.33
C LEU A 35 -8.98 2.26 11.72
N ALA A 36 -9.07 2.27 10.39
CA ALA A 36 -10.32 2.03 9.66
C ALA A 36 -10.79 0.57 9.71
N GLY A 37 -10.00 -0.35 10.27
CA GLY A 37 -10.36 -1.77 10.45
C GLY A 37 -9.99 -2.68 9.28
N PHE A 38 -9.20 -2.20 8.33
CA PHE A 38 -8.66 -3.08 7.29
C PHE A 38 -7.59 -4.00 7.85
N THR A 39 -7.49 -5.19 7.27
CA THR A 39 -6.52 -6.23 7.66
C THR A 39 -5.43 -6.41 6.62
N GLY A 40 -5.49 -5.66 5.52
CA GLY A 40 -4.49 -5.66 4.48
C GLY A 40 -4.45 -4.35 3.70
N ILE A 41 -3.34 -4.12 3.04
CA ILE A 41 -3.14 -2.96 2.18
C ILE A 41 -2.30 -3.37 0.97
N GLU A 42 -2.68 -2.95 -0.23
CA GLU A 42 -1.93 -3.26 -1.45
C GLU A 42 -0.59 -2.53 -1.51
N LEU A 43 0.35 -3.06 -2.31
CA LEU A 43 1.62 -2.41 -2.58
C LEU A 43 1.41 -1.18 -3.50
N GLY A 44 1.65 0.01 -2.98
CA GLY A 44 1.70 1.27 -3.73
C GLY A 44 3.11 1.85 -3.87
N GLY A 45 3.26 2.91 -4.66
CA GLY A 45 4.55 3.53 -4.96
C GLY A 45 5.26 4.14 -3.74
N LYS A 46 4.53 4.46 -2.67
CA LYS A 46 5.08 4.96 -1.40
C LYS A 46 5.78 3.88 -0.56
N PHE A 47 5.61 2.59 -0.86
CA PHE A 47 6.33 1.56 -0.13
C PHE A 47 7.84 1.58 -0.45
N PRO A 48 8.71 1.35 0.55
CA PRO A 48 10.14 1.20 0.30
C PRO A 48 10.40 -0.02 -0.59
N ARG A 49 11.37 0.07 -1.51
CA ARG A 49 11.82 -1.06 -2.35
C ARG A 49 12.78 -1.99 -1.60
N ASN A 50 12.38 -2.43 -0.40
CA ASN A 50 13.12 -3.37 0.42
C ASN A 50 12.15 -4.30 1.17
N PRO A 51 12.17 -5.62 0.91
CA PRO A 51 11.22 -6.55 1.53
C PRO A 51 11.26 -6.56 3.07
N GLY A 52 12.44 -6.36 3.67
CA GLY A 52 12.59 -6.29 5.13
C GLY A 52 11.89 -5.08 5.72
N LYS A 53 12.04 -3.91 5.11
CA LYS A 53 11.33 -2.68 5.51
C LYS A 53 9.81 -2.80 5.32
N ILE A 54 9.37 -3.38 4.20
CA ILE A 54 7.95 -3.64 3.96
C ILE A 54 7.38 -4.54 5.06
N LYS A 55 8.04 -5.67 5.34
CA LYS A 55 7.62 -6.61 6.39
C LYS A 55 7.55 -5.94 7.77
N PHE A 56 8.55 -5.13 8.10
CA PHE A 56 8.57 -4.36 9.36
C PHE A 56 7.36 -3.41 9.46
N LEU A 57 7.08 -2.63 8.40
CA LEU A 57 5.94 -1.71 8.38
C LEU A 57 4.61 -2.45 8.52
N LEU A 58 4.39 -3.50 7.73
CA LEU A 58 3.17 -4.30 7.78
C LEU A 58 2.93 -4.89 9.19
N GLN A 59 3.99 -5.41 9.83
CA GLN A 59 3.90 -5.91 11.21
C GLN A 59 3.59 -4.81 12.21
N LYS A 60 4.26 -3.65 12.10
CA LYS A 60 4.05 -2.49 12.97
C LYS A 60 2.58 -2.04 12.97
N TYR A 61 1.94 -2.02 11.80
CA TYR A 61 0.55 -1.55 11.63
C TYR A 61 -0.48 -2.69 11.60
N LYS A 62 -0.07 -3.94 11.85
CA LYS A 62 -0.93 -5.15 11.86
C LYS A 62 -1.68 -5.39 10.55
N LEU A 63 -1.04 -5.07 9.42
CA LEU A 63 -1.59 -5.25 8.08
C LEU A 63 -0.92 -6.43 7.36
N SER A 64 -1.63 -7.01 6.40
CA SER A 64 -1.11 -7.97 5.43
C SER A 64 -0.98 -7.33 4.04
N LEU A 65 -0.21 -7.97 3.15
CA LEU A 65 -0.04 -7.54 1.75
C LEU A 65 -0.85 -8.48 0.84
N PRO A 66 -2.09 -8.13 0.45
CA PRO A 66 -2.92 -9.01 -0.37
C PRO A 66 -2.48 -9.04 -1.84
N GLY A 67 -1.76 -8.02 -2.32
CA GLY A 67 -1.33 -7.90 -3.71
C GLY A 67 -0.68 -6.55 -4.01
N GLY A 68 -0.44 -6.32 -5.29
CA GLY A 68 0.13 -5.07 -5.80
C GLY A 68 0.08 -5.02 -7.33
N TRP A 69 0.23 -3.81 -7.87
CA TRP A 69 0.24 -3.58 -9.32
C TRP A 69 1.60 -3.90 -9.94
N TYR A 70 1.58 -4.52 -11.12
CA TYR A 70 2.77 -4.76 -11.95
C TYR A 70 2.51 -4.32 -13.39
N GLY A 71 3.23 -3.30 -13.84
CA GLY A 71 3.21 -2.87 -15.24
C GLY A 71 3.99 -3.86 -16.11
N SER A 72 3.29 -4.55 -17.01
CA SER A 72 3.87 -5.61 -17.86
C SER A 72 4.58 -5.11 -19.13
N LEU A 73 4.67 -3.79 -19.33
CA LEU A 73 5.36 -3.11 -20.44
C LEU A 73 5.01 -3.71 -21.83
N LEU A 74 3.73 -4.05 -22.05
CA LEU A 74 3.29 -4.78 -23.25
C LEU A 74 3.57 -4.05 -24.58
N ARG A 75 3.77 -2.73 -24.54
CA ARG A 75 4.11 -1.92 -25.72
C ARG A 75 5.57 -2.00 -26.13
N GLU A 76 6.45 -2.52 -25.27
CA GLU A 76 7.89 -2.64 -25.52
C GLU A 76 8.28 -4.05 -26.01
N ARG A 77 7.30 -4.92 -26.24
CA ARG A 77 7.49 -6.29 -26.74
C ARG A 77 7.08 -6.43 -28.20
#